data_AF-T2J982-F1
#
_entry.id   AF-T2J982-F1
#
_cell.length_a   1.000
_cell.length_b   1.000
_cell.length_c   1.000
_cell.angle_alpha   90.00
_cell.angle_beta   90.00
_cell.angle_gamma   90.00
#
_symmetry.space_group_name_H-M   'P 1'
#
loop_
_entity.id
_entity.type
_entity.pdbx_description
1 polymer ?
#
loop_
_entity_poly.entity_id
_entity_poly.type
_entity_poly.pdbx_seq_one_letter_code
_entity_poly.pdbx_strand_id
1 'polypeptide(L)'
;MVEIKFFVKLYGIVIILSAIWLLLAWKEEINVTQRMALVYVMGLLFTIGVGLLVDSGSDEIAVGGKQWGQRYLLILLPFFSIMVVQQLQVFLDNSKSIIKYYTIFLFSVFVIIGLYKNMYLGTNFFQKSHQGVTETIDFLHNDPRQVVVVSHQYAAQKLESPLRKDKLFFRVDQPENLIKLGQILTQNEQSDFIYVCYPFRKCEIPTSPSKPFTLEDNSNALFQVQFNPLGEKGKYTLYEAKVMDVN
;
A
#
# COMPACT_ATOMS: atom_id res chain seq x y z
N MET A 1 5.94 15.95 23.14
CA MET A 1 6.63 17.25 22.93
C MET A 1 7.56 17.25 21.70
N VAL A 2 8.28 16.16 21.41
CA VAL A 2 9.14 16.01 20.21
C VAL A 2 8.34 16.05 18.90
N GLU A 3 7.21 15.34 18.84
CA GLU A 3 6.34 15.31 17.65
C GLU A 3 5.70 16.67 17.34
N ILE A 4 5.31 17.44 18.36
CA ILE A 4 4.75 18.79 18.20
C ILE A 4 5.82 19.73 17.63
N LYS A 5 7.06 19.69 18.15
CA LYS A 5 8.17 20.47 17.59
C LYS A 5 8.44 20.09 16.14
N PHE A 6 8.39 18.81 15.80
CA PHE A 6 8.56 18.33 14.43
C PHE A 6 7.43 18.81 13.50
N PHE A 7 6.18 18.69 13.94
CA PHE A 7 5.00 19.16 13.21
C PHE A 7 5.05 20.67 12.95
N VAL A 8 5.36 21.47 13.97
CA VAL A 8 5.51 22.92 13.86
C VAL A 8 6.68 23.27 12.93
N LYS A 9 7.78 22.53 12.96
CA LYS A 9 8.91 22.75 12.05
C LYS A 9 8.57 22.41 10.59
N LEU A 10 7.72 21.40 10.37
CA LEU A 10 7.34 20.96 9.02
C LEU A 10 6.22 21.82 8.40
N TYR A 11 5.23 22.21 9.20
CA TYR A 11 3.99 22.85 8.72
C TYR A 11 3.76 24.26 9.26
N GLY A 12 4.53 24.70 10.25
CA GLY A 12 4.31 25.98 10.94
C GLY A 12 4.34 27.18 10.01
N ILE A 13 5.25 27.20 9.03
CA ILE A 13 5.30 28.27 8.03
C ILE A 13 4.00 28.31 7.22
N VAL A 14 3.49 27.16 6.77
CA VAL A 14 2.26 27.07 5.99
C VAL A 14 1.04 27.48 6.82
N ILE A 15 1.00 27.09 8.09
CA ILE A 15 -0.06 27.49 9.03
C ILE A 15 -0.05 29.01 9.23
N ILE A 16 1.13 29.61 9.45
CA ILE A 16 1.27 31.07 9.62
C ILE A 16 0.83 31.81 8.36
N LEU A 17 1.28 31.37 7.17
CA LEU A 17 0.86 31.98 5.90
C LEU A 17 -0.66 31.88 5.69
N SER A 18 -1.26 30.75 6.05
CA SER A 18 -2.72 30.55 5.96
C SER A 18 -3.47 31.44 6.96
N ALA A 19 -2.94 31.61 8.17
CA ALA A 19 -3.52 32.49 9.18
C ALA A 19 -3.48 33.97 8.75
N ILE A 20 -2.35 34.41 8.17
CA ILE A 20 -2.21 35.76 7.60
C ILE A 20 -3.23 35.95 6.46
N TRP A 21 -3.39 34.95 5.59
CA TRP A 21 -4.37 34.99 4.51
C TRP A 21 -5.80 35.14 5.04
N LEU A 22 -6.18 34.37 6.08
CA LEU A 22 -7.49 34.47 6.70
C LEU A 22 -7.75 35.85 7.32
N LEU A 23 -6.75 36.44 8.00
CA LEU A 23 -6.87 37.79 8.56
C LEU A 23 -7.05 38.84 7.47
N LEU A 24 -6.35 38.71 6.33
CA LEU A 24 -6.49 39.60 5.19
C LEU A 24 -7.85 39.44 4.50
N ALA A 25 -8.31 38.20 4.33
CA ALA A 25 -9.62 37.88 3.76
C ALA A 25 -10.76 38.44 4.61
N TRP A 26 -10.65 38.38 5.95
CA TRP A 26 -11.64 38.94 6.86
C TRP A 26 -11.74 40.46 6.73
N LYS A 27 -10.60 41.17 6.55
CA LYS A 27 -10.58 42.63 6.37
C LYS A 27 -11.25 43.11 5.08
N GLU A 28 -11.32 42.28 4.05
CA GLU A 28 -11.99 42.62 2.78
C GLU A 28 -13.45 42.12 2.73
N GLU A 29 -14.03 41.71 3.87
CA GLU A 29 -15.45 41.32 4.00
C GLU A 29 -15.91 40.31 2.95
N ILE A 30 -15.06 39.31 2.66
CA ILE A 30 -15.34 38.35 1.61
C ILE A 30 -16.51 37.45 2.05
N ASN A 31 -17.62 37.57 1.32
CA ASN A 31 -18.86 36.86 1.61
C ASN A 31 -18.74 35.36 1.28
N VAL A 32 -18.68 34.53 2.32
CA VAL A 32 -18.82 33.07 2.19
C VAL A 32 -20.31 32.74 2.03
N THR A 33 -20.68 32.14 0.90
CA THR A 33 -22.07 31.72 0.67
C THR A 33 -22.44 30.55 1.59
N GLN A 34 -23.69 30.46 2.02
CA GLN A 34 -24.20 29.34 2.84
C GLN A 34 -23.89 27.95 2.24
N ARG A 35 -23.93 27.82 0.92
CA ARG A 35 -23.56 26.59 0.20
C ARG A 35 -22.09 26.20 0.41
N MET A 36 -21.17 27.17 0.39
CA MET A 36 -19.75 26.93 0.64
C MET A 36 -19.52 26.53 2.09
N ALA A 37 -20.18 27.22 3.04
CA ALA A 37 -20.12 26.89 4.45
C ALA A 37 -20.57 25.44 4.71
N LEU A 38 -21.66 25.00 4.08
CA LEU A 38 -22.16 23.63 4.19
C LEU A 38 -21.12 22.61 3.70
N VAL A 39 -20.48 22.84 2.56
CA VAL A 39 -19.43 21.95 2.03
C VAL A 39 -18.25 21.86 2.99
N TYR A 40 -17.81 22.98 3.58
CA TYR A 40 -16.74 22.97 4.57
C TYR A 40 -17.10 22.21 5.84
N VAL A 41 -18.31 22.42 6.37
CA VAL A 41 -18.78 21.72 7.57
C VAL A 41 -18.88 20.21 7.30
N MET A 42 -19.46 19.81 6.17
CA MET A 42 -19.52 18.40 5.78
C MET A 42 -18.14 17.79 5.62
N GLY A 43 -17.21 18.50 4.95
CA GLY A 43 -15.84 18.04 4.77
C GLY A 43 -15.09 17.89 6.09
N LEU A 44 -15.29 18.82 7.02
CA LEU A 44 -14.71 18.77 8.36
C LEU A 44 -15.25 17.58 9.16
N LEU A 45 -16.58 17.43 9.22
CA LEU A 45 -17.23 16.31 9.92
C LEU A 45 -16.83 14.97 9.32
N PHE A 46 -16.73 14.87 7.98
CA PHE A 46 -16.27 13.67 7.31
C PHE A 46 -14.81 13.35 7.65
N THR A 47 -13.93 14.36 7.64
CA THR A 47 -12.52 14.17 8.00
C THR A 47 -12.35 13.71 9.45
N ILE A 48 -13.10 14.30 10.38
CA ILE A 48 -13.14 13.88 11.79
C ILE A 48 -13.69 12.45 11.90
N GLY A 49 -14.80 12.15 11.22
CA GLY A 49 -15.42 10.83 11.20
C GLY A 49 -14.46 9.76 10.71
N VAL A 50 -13.78 10.00 9.58
CA VAL A 50 -12.73 9.09 9.07
C VAL A 50 -11.60 8.94 10.08
N GLY A 51 -11.12 10.03 10.68
CA GLY A 51 -10.04 9.98 11.67
C GLY A 51 -10.39 9.25 12.97
N LEU A 52 -11.68 9.21 13.36
CA LEU A 52 -12.15 8.53 14.57
C LEU A 52 -12.57 7.08 14.32
N LEU A 53 -13.11 6.78 13.14
CA LEU A 53 -13.71 5.48 12.83
C LEU A 53 -12.76 4.56 12.07
N VAL A 54 -11.80 5.10 11.33
CA VAL A 54 -10.89 4.32 10.50
C VAL A 54 -9.53 4.24 11.17
N ASP A 55 -9.13 3.03 11.52
CA ASP A 55 -7.87 2.76 12.17
C ASP A 55 -6.69 3.11 11.23
N SER A 56 -5.91 4.12 11.60
CA SER A 56 -4.73 4.55 10.84
C SER A 56 -3.47 3.85 11.36
N GLY A 57 -3.39 2.53 11.17
CA GLY A 57 -2.16 1.79 11.40
C GLY A 57 -1.10 2.11 10.34
N SER A 58 0.17 1.86 10.64
CA SER A 58 1.20 1.74 9.60
C SER A 58 0.71 0.74 8.53
N ASP A 59 1.06 0.96 7.26
CA ASP A 59 0.54 0.32 6.03
C ASP A 59 0.35 -1.23 6.04
N GLU A 60 0.80 -1.91 7.09
CA GLU A 60 0.80 -3.36 7.24
C GLU A 60 0.06 -3.88 8.50
N ILE A 61 -0.31 -3.02 9.47
CA ILE A 61 -0.94 -3.42 10.76
C ILE A 61 -2.39 -2.90 10.89
N ALA A 62 -2.82 -1.95 10.05
CA ALA A 62 -4.20 -1.45 10.10
C ALA A 62 -5.22 -2.57 9.81
N VAL A 63 -6.29 -2.66 10.62
CA VAL A 63 -7.41 -3.60 10.41
C VAL A 63 -8.08 -3.25 9.07
N GLY A 64 -7.78 -4.00 8.01
CA GLY A 64 -8.19 -3.74 6.61
C GLY A 64 -7.03 -3.60 5.62
N GLY A 65 -5.78 -3.45 6.09
CA GLY A 65 -4.59 -3.28 5.24
C GLY A 65 -4.58 -1.97 4.45
N LYS A 66 -3.72 -1.86 3.42
CA LYS A 66 -3.53 -0.65 2.56
C LYS A 66 -4.81 -0.07 1.93
N GLN A 67 -5.94 -0.78 1.99
CA GLN A 67 -7.19 -0.35 1.39
C GLN A 67 -8.05 0.52 2.30
N TRP A 68 -7.84 0.45 3.62
CA TRP A 68 -8.65 1.15 4.63
C TRP A 68 -7.75 2.15 5.37
N GLY A 69 -8.15 3.43 5.41
CA GLY A 69 -7.34 4.50 6.01
C GLY A 69 -7.55 5.86 5.36
N GLN A 70 -6.47 6.64 5.21
CA GLN A 70 -6.49 8.01 4.66
C GLN A 70 -7.10 8.11 3.25
N ARG A 71 -7.21 7.00 2.52
CA ARG A 71 -7.86 6.94 1.20
C ARG A 71 -9.32 7.38 1.21
N TYR A 72 -10.04 7.22 2.32
CA TYR A 72 -11.42 7.70 2.43
C TYR A 72 -11.53 9.21 2.20
N LEU A 73 -10.50 9.97 2.56
CA LEU A 73 -10.45 11.42 2.35
C LEU A 73 -10.40 11.80 0.86
N LEU A 74 -10.02 10.87 -0.04
CA LEU A 74 -10.00 11.15 -1.47
C LEU A 74 -11.38 11.47 -2.04
N ILE A 75 -12.47 11.03 -1.40
CA ILE A 75 -13.82 11.39 -1.84
C ILE A 75 -14.09 12.89 -1.71
N LEU A 76 -13.40 13.58 -0.79
CA LEU A 76 -13.52 15.03 -0.59
C LEU A 76 -12.76 15.83 -1.65
N LEU A 77 -11.78 15.21 -2.32
CA LEU A 77 -10.89 15.88 -3.28
C LEU A 77 -11.66 16.65 -4.37
N PRO A 78 -12.61 16.05 -5.13
CA PRO A 78 -13.33 16.79 -6.17
C PRO A 78 -14.13 17.98 -5.62
N PHE A 79 -14.74 17.84 -4.45
CA PHE A 79 -15.51 18.92 -3.81
C PHE A 79 -14.60 20.08 -3.42
N PHE A 80 -13.46 19.79 -2.80
CA PHE A 80 -12.50 20.83 -2.43
C PHE A 80 -11.81 21.46 -3.65
N SER A 81 -11.51 20.69 -4.70
CA SER A 81 -10.98 21.27 -5.94
C SER A 81 -11.92 22.30 -6.54
N ILE A 82 -13.23 22.00 -6.61
CA ILE A 82 -14.23 22.95 -7.11
C ILE A 82 -14.33 24.16 -6.18
N MET A 83 -14.38 23.97 -4.86
CA MET A 83 -14.44 25.07 -3.89
C MET A 83 -13.22 26.00 -4.01
N VAL A 84 -12.01 25.44 -4.15
CA VAL A 84 -10.78 26.21 -4.31
C VAL A 84 -10.81 27.04 -5.58
N VAL A 85 -11.25 26.48 -6.71
CA VAL A 85 -11.36 27.21 -7.98
C VAL A 85 -12.39 28.34 -7.89
N GLN A 86 -13.57 28.06 -7.34
CA GLN A 86 -14.63 29.06 -7.16
C GLN A 86 -14.17 30.21 -6.26
N GLN A 87 -13.52 29.89 -5.14
CA GLN A 87 -12.98 30.92 -4.25
C GLN A 87 -11.88 31.71 -4.94
N LEU A 88 -10.92 31.04 -5.57
CA LEU A 88 -9.84 31.73 -6.28
C LEU A 88 -10.40 32.73 -7.29
N GLN A 89 -11.44 32.36 -8.05
CA GLN A 89 -12.12 33.28 -8.96
C GLN A 89 -12.74 34.49 -8.24
N VAL A 90 -13.50 34.26 -7.17
CA VAL A 90 -14.09 35.34 -6.33
C VAL A 90 -13.01 36.29 -5.80
N PHE A 91 -11.87 35.75 -5.36
CA PHE A 91 -10.74 36.55 -4.87
C PHE A 91 -10.09 37.34 -6.00
N LEU A 92 -9.90 36.74 -7.18
CA LEU A 92 -9.26 37.42 -8.31
C LEU A 92 -10.11 38.58 -8.87
N ASP A 93 -11.44 38.44 -8.79
CA ASP A 93 -12.39 39.41 -9.35
C ASP A 93 -12.71 40.56 -8.39
N ASN A 94 -12.77 40.28 -7.07
CA ASN A 94 -13.26 41.25 -6.08
C ASN A 94 -12.19 41.86 -5.16
N SER A 95 -10.96 41.32 -5.12
CA SER A 95 -9.95 41.79 -4.15
C SER A 95 -9.03 42.88 -4.69
N LYS A 96 -8.56 43.75 -3.78
CA LYS A 96 -7.51 44.73 -4.07
C LYS A 96 -6.19 44.05 -4.41
N SER A 97 -5.36 44.75 -5.18
CA SER A 97 -4.09 44.28 -5.76
C SER A 97 -3.22 43.45 -4.79
N ILE A 98 -3.04 43.89 -3.53
CA ILE A 98 -2.19 43.21 -2.55
C ILE A 98 -2.72 41.82 -2.16
N ILE A 99 -4.01 41.71 -1.85
CA ILE A 99 -4.62 40.44 -1.39
C ILE A 99 -4.75 39.46 -2.56
N LYS A 100 -4.98 39.99 -3.76
CA LYS A 100 -4.95 39.23 -5.00
C LYS A 100 -3.61 38.52 -5.19
N TYR A 101 -2.49 39.26 -5.15
CA TYR A 101 -1.16 38.68 -5.29
C TYR A 101 -0.80 37.74 -4.16
N TYR A 102 -1.19 38.06 -2.92
CA TYR A 102 -0.95 37.18 -1.77
C TYR A 102 -1.70 35.85 -1.89
N THR A 103 -2.95 35.88 -2.37
CA THR A 103 -3.75 34.67 -2.61
C THR A 103 -3.15 33.80 -3.71
N ILE A 104 -2.72 34.40 -4.83
CA ILE A 104 -2.02 33.69 -5.91
C ILE A 104 -0.72 33.05 -5.39
N PHE A 105 0.06 33.81 -4.60
CA PHE A 105 1.29 33.32 -4.00
C PHE A 105 1.02 32.11 -3.10
N LEU A 106 0.06 32.21 -2.18
CA LEU A 106 -0.28 31.12 -1.26
C LEU A 106 -0.78 29.89 -2.02
N PHE A 107 -1.68 30.07 -2.99
CA PHE A 107 -2.15 28.99 -3.85
C PHE A 107 -0.99 28.29 -4.57
N SER A 108 -0.07 29.05 -5.15
CA SER A 108 1.12 28.51 -5.83
C SER A 108 2.02 27.71 -4.89
N VAL A 109 2.23 28.19 -3.66
CA VAL A 109 2.97 27.45 -2.63
C VAL A 109 2.32 26.11 -2.32
N PHE A 110 1.00 26.07 -2.14
CA PHE A 110 0.27 24.81 -1.91
C PHE A 110 0.34 23.85 -3.10
N VAL A 111 0.23 24.36 -4.32
CA VAL A 111 0.39 23.55 -5.54
C VAL A 111 1.79 22.94 -5.61
N ILE A 112 2.85 23.73 -5.38
CA ILE A 112 4.23 23.26 -5.39
C ILE A 112 4.44 22.18 -4.31
N ILE A 113 3.95 22.40 -3.09
CA ILE A 113 4.01 21.40 -2.01
C ILE A 113 3.26 20.12 -2.42
N GLY A 114 2.08 20.28 -3.03
CA GLY A 114 1.26 19.18 -3.54
C GLY A 114 2.00 18.36 -4.61
N LEU A 115 2.62 19.02 -5.59
CA LEU A 115 3.42 18.37 -6.63
C LEU A 115 4.63 17.65 -6.03
N TYR A 116 5.36 18.30 -5.13
CA TYR A 116 6.52 17.69 -4.47
C TYR A 116 6.13 16.43 -3.68
N LYS A 117 5.05 16.48 -2.90
CA LYS A 117 4.61 15.33 -2.11
C LYS A 117 4.02 14.21 -2.96
N ASN A 118 3.13 14.53 -3.89
CA ASN A 118 2.41 13.51 -4.66
C ASN A 118 3.24 12.95 -5.82
N MET A 119 3.97 13.82 -6.55
CA MET A 119 4.78 13.37 -7.68
C MET A 119 6.16 12.94 -7.22
N TYR A 120 6.94 13.82 -6.58
CA TYR A 120 8.34 13.49 -6.29
C TYR A 120 8.50 12.45 -5.18
N LEU A 121 7.96 12.70 -3.97
CA LEU A 121 8.06 11.73 -2.87
C LEU A 121 7.28 10.45 -3.19
N GLY A 122 6.10 10.59 -3.80
CA GLY A 122 5.30 9.47 -4.28
C GLY A 122 6.09 8.58 -5.24
N THR A 123 6.68 9.15 -6.29
CA THR A 123 7.48 8.40 -7.27
C THR A 123 8.67 7.72 -6.62
N ASN A 124 9.41 8.41 -5.75
CA ASN A 124 10.56 7.83 -5.05
C ASN A 124 10.14 6.65 -4.16
N PHE A 125 9.01 6.77 -3.44
CA PHE A 125 8.44 5.67 -2.67
C PHE A 125 8.04 4.48 -3.55
N PHE A 126 7.40 4.74 -4.71
CA PHE A 126 7.05 3.70 -5.66
C PHE A 126 8.28 2.99 -6.21
N GLN A 127 9.32 3.73 -6.61
CA GLN A 127 10.56 3.15 -7.12
C GLN A 127 11.24 2.25 -6.09
N LYS A 128 11.42 2.73 -4.86
CA LYS A 128 11.97 1.93 -3.76
C LYS A 128 11.14 0.68 -3.47
N SER A 129 9.81 0.80 -3.54
CA SER A 129 8.89 -0.32 -3.33
C SER A 129 9.00 -1.41 -4.41
N HIS A 130 9.51 -1.09 -5.61
CA HIS A 130 9.72 -2.03 -6.71
C HIS A 130 11.17 -2.52 -6.83
N GLN A 131 12.12 -1.88 -6.13
CA GLN A 131 13.50 -2.34 -6.05
C GLN A 131 13.57 -3.78 -5.52
N GLY A 132 14.41 -4.61 -6.15
CA GLY A 132 14.58 -6.02 -5.81
C GLY A 132 13.40 -6.94 -6.18
N VAL A 133 12.36 -6.46 -6.87
CA VAL A 133 11.29 -7.33 -7.39
C VAL A 133 11.71 -7.97 -8.72
N THR A 134 12.38 -7.21 -9.60
CA THR A 134 12.79 -7.67 -10.93
C THR A 134 13.66 -8.92 -10.88
N GLU A 135 14.66 -8.96 -9.99
CA GLU A 135 15.52 -10.14 -9.81
C GLU A 135 14.75 -11.40 -9.43
N THR A 136 13.69 -11.27 -8.61
CA THR A 136 12.81 -12.38 -8.27
C THR A 136 11.96 -12.80 -9.46
N ILE A 137 11.44 -11.84 -10.24
CA ILE A 137 10.67 -12.13 -11.46
C ILE A 137 11.55 -12.88 -12.46
N ASP A 138 12.77 -12.41 -12.71
CA ASP A 138 13.71 -13.02 -13.65
C ASP A 138 14.10 -14.44 -13.21
N PHE A 139 14.34 -14.64 -11.91
CA PHE A 139 14.58 -15.97 -11.36
C PHE A 139 13.38 -16.90 -11.60
N LEU A 140 12.17 -16.46 -11.22
CA LEU A 140 10.97 -17.26 -11.36
C LEU A 140 10.62 -17.55 -12.82
N HIS A 141 10.83 -16.59 -13.73
CA HIS A 141 10.56 -16.76 -15.16
C HIS A 141 11.45 -17.85 -15.78
N ASN A 142 12.73 -17.88 -15.41
CA ASN A 142 13.68 -18.87 -15.91
C ASN A 142 13.62 -20.23 -15.19
N ASP A 143 12.93 -20.29 -14.04
CA ASP A 143 12.73 -21.53 -13.31
C ASP A 143 11.76 -22.46 -14.06
N PRO A 144 12.00 -23.78 -14.16
CA PRO A 144 11.10 -24.69 -14.88
C PRO A 144 9.78 -24.98 -14.13
N ARG A 145 9.72 -24.77 -12.81
CA ARG A 145 8.55 -25.13 -11.99
C ARG A 145 7.39 -24.19 -12.25
N GLN A 146 6.23 -24.73 -12.58
CA GLN A 146 5.06 -23.93 -12.94
C GLN A 146 4.37 -23.30 -11.73
N VAL A 147 4.46 -23.93 -10.56
CA VAL A 147 3.73 -23.48 -9.37
C VAL A 147 4.61 -22.60 -8.48
N VAL A 148 4.09 -21.41 -8.20
CA VAL A 148 4.66 -20.43 -7.27
C VAL A 148 3.67 -20.18 -6.14
N VAL A 149 4.09 -20.48 -4.92
CA VAL A 149 3.31 -20.29 -3.71
C VAL A 149 3.88 -19.09 -2.96
N VAL A 150 3.02 -18.18 -2.51
CA VAL A 150 3.45 -16.96 -1.83
C VAL A 150 2.88 -16.86 -0.42
N SER A 151 3.70 -16.40 0.52
CA SER A 151 3.30 -16.27 1.93
C SER A 151 2.35 -15.11 2.21
N HIS A 152 2.23 -14.16 1.28
CA HIS A 152 1.46 -12.94 1.47
C HIS A 152 0.86 -12.40 0.16
N GLN A 153 -0.32 -11.78 0.25
CA GLN A 153 -1.01 -11.18 -0.90
C GLN A 153 -0.17 -10.11 -1.62
N TYR A 154 0.67 -9.37 -0.88
CA TYR A 154 1.53 -8.34 -1.48
C TYR A 154 2.69 -8.90 -2.30
N ALA A 155 3.16 -10.12 -1.98
CA ALA A 155 4.10 -10.82 -2.85
C ALA A 155 3.38 -11.24 -4.14
N ALA A 156 2.17 -11.81 -4.03
CA ALA A 156 1.33 -12.18 -5.18
C ALA A 156 1.12 -11.00 -6.13
N GLN A 157 0.62 -9.87 -5.61
CA GLN A 157 0.30 -8.69 -6.41
C GLN A 157 1.49 -8.13 -7.20
N LYS A 158 2.72 -8.29 -6.69
CA LYS A 158 3.93 -7.79 -7.35
C LYS A 158 4.55 -8.79 -8.32
N LEU A 159 4.41 -10.09 -8.05
CA LEU A 159 5.08 -11.16 -8.80
C LEU A 159 4.18 -11.84 -9.84
N GLU A 160 2.88 -11.90 -9.60
CA GLU A 160 1.93 -12.63 -10.46
C GLU A 160 1.77 -11.95 -11.82
N SER A 161 1.53 -10.63 -11.84
CA SER A 161 1.17 -9.93 -13.08
C SER A 161 2.20 -10.12 -14.22
N PRO A 162 3.52 -10.06 -13.99
CA PRO A 162 4.52 -10.32 -15.02
C PRO A 162 4.64 -11.81 -15.42
N LEU A 163 4.24 -12.73 -14.54
CA LEU A 163 4.47 -14.18 -14.70
C LEU A 163 3.19 -14.98 -15.04
N ARG A 164 2.04 -14.31 -15.15
CA ARG A 164 0.70 -14.92 -15.23
C ARG A 164 0.50 -15.89 -16.39
N LYS A 165 1.28 -15.78 -17.46
CA LYS A 165 1.17 -16.69 -18.62
C LYS A 165 1.91 -18.01 -18.42
N ASP A 166 2.96 -17.99 -17.60
CA ASP A 166 3.92 -19.09 -17.50
C ASP A 166 3.85 -19.81 -16.14
N LYS A 167 3.20 -19.20 -15.14
CA LYS A 167 3.16 -19.67 -13.75
C LYS A 167 1.77 -19.65 -13.15
N LEU A 168 1.51 -20.61 -12.27
CA LEU A 168 0.34 -20.68 -11.39
C LEU A 168 0.70 -20.12 -10.01
N PHE A 169 -0.15 -19.24 -9.48
CA PHE A 169 0.08 -18.60 -8.19
C PHE A 169 -0.92 -19.07 -7.14
N PHE A 170 -0.42 -19.52 -5.99
CA PHE A 170 -1.23 -19.81 -4.80
C PHE A 170 -0.78 -18.95 -3.63
N ARG A 171 -1.73 -18.51 -2.80
CA ARG A 171 -1.43 -17.83 -1.54
C ARG A 171 -1.64 -18.77 -0.38
N VAL A 172 -0.61 -18.97 0.42
CA VAL A 172 -0.66 -19.79 1.63
C VAL A 172 0.14 -19.10 2.73
N ASP A 173 -0.54 -18.72 3.81
CA ASP A 173 0.04 -17.99 4.93
C ASP A 173 0.26 -18.86 6.18
N GLN A 174 -0.31 -20.07 6.22
CA GLN A 174 -0.19 -21.02 7.32
C GLN A 174 0.54 -22.30 6.90
N PRO A 175 1.47 -22.82 7.74
CA PRO A 175 2.22 -24.04 7.44
C PRO A 175 1.33 -25.25 7.13
N GLU A 176 0.22 -25.42 7.85
CA GLU A 176 -0.70 -26.56 7.67
C GLU A 176 -1.35 -26.58 6.28
N ASN A 177 -1.73 -25.40 5.78
CA ASN A 177 -2.31 -25.25 4.44
C ASN A 177 -1.25 -25.44 3.34
N LEU A 178 0.03 -25.19 3.66
CA LEU A 178 1.13 -25.39 2.72
C LEU A 178 1.37 -26.88 2.51
N ILE A 179 1.23 -27.68 3.57
CA ILE A 179 1.26 -29.14 3.49
C ILE A 179 0.09 -29.62 2.63
N LYS A 180 -1.16 -29.21 2.93
CA LYS A 180 -2.36 -29.57 2.15
C LYS A 180 -2.22 -29.26 0.67
N LEU A 181 -1.70 -28.07 0.34
CA LEU A 181 -1.43 -27.69 -1.04
C LEU A 181 -0.43 -28.65 -1.69
N GLY A 182 0.65 -29.00 -1.00
CA GLY A 182 1.62 -30.00 -1.48
C GLY A 182 0.97 -31.36 -1.78
N GLN A 183 0.02 -31.82 -0.95
CA GLN A 183 -0.71 -33.08 -1.20
C GLN A 183 -1.51 -32.99 -2.51
N ILE A 184 -2.28 -31.91 -2.69
CA ILE A 184 -3.11 -31.70 -3.87
C ILE A 184 -2.26 -31.55 -5.13
N LEU A 185 -1.12 -30.84 -5.06
CA LEU A 185 -0.22 -30.70 -6.20
C LEU A 185 0.39 -32.04 -6.60
N THR A 186 0.75 -32.88 -5.63
CA THR A 186 1.28 -34.23 -5.89
C THR A 186 0.26 -35.13 -6.58
N GLN A 187 -1.02 -35.04 -6.21
CA GLN A 187 -2.11 -35.74 -6.92
C GLN A 187 -2.26 -35.29 -8.38
N ASN A 188 -1.83 -34.07 -8.70
CA ASN A 188 -1.85 -33.50 -10.06
C ASN A 188 -0.49 -33.57 -10.76
N GLU A 189 0.35 -34.55 -10.42
CA GLU A 189 1.68 -34.80 -11.01
C GLU A 189 2.68 -33.63 -10.84
N GLN A 190 2.44 -32.72 -9.89
CA GLN A 190 3.34 -31.62 -9.55
C GLN A 190 3.92 -31.82 -8.15
N SER A 191 5.11 -32.40 -8.08
CA SER A 191 5.78 -32.75 -6.82
C SER A 191 6.72 -31.65 -6.29
N ASP A 192 6.96 -30.60 -7.08
CA ASP A 192 7.84 -29.49 -6.73
C ASP A 192 7.23 -28.12 -7.01
N PHE A 193 7.46 -27.17 -6.10
CA PHE A 193 7.01 -25.79 -6.26
C PHE A 193 7.96 -24.81 -5.56
N ILE A 194 7.90 -23.55 -5.98
CA ILE A 194 8.62 -22.46 -5.31
C ILE A 194 7.73 -21.87 -4.22
N TYR A 195 8.25 -21.70 -3.01
CA TYR A 195 7.64 -20.91 -1.96
C TYR A 195 8.38 -19.58 -1.77
N VAL A 196 7.66 -18.46 -1.88
CA VAL A 196 8.20 -17.10 -1.82
C VAL A 196 7.73 -16.40 -0.55
N CYS A 197 8.70 -15.92 0.22
CA CYS A 197 8.46 -15.22 1.47
C CYS A 197 8.38 -13.70 1.31
N TYR A 198 7.32 -13.11 1.87
CA TYR A 198 7.18 -11.67 1.93
C TYR A 198 8.26 -11.03 2.84
N PRO A 199 9.06 -10.07 2.35
CA PRO A 199 10.22 -9.54 3.08
C PRO A 199 9.92 -8.94 4.45
N PHE A 200 8.72 -8.38 4.64
CA PHE A 200 8.39 -7.62 5.84
C PHE A 200 7.57 -8.42 6.85
N ARG A 201 7.28 -9.70 6.56
CA ARG A 201 6.61 -10.61 7.49
C ARG A 201 7.37 -11.93 7.55
N LYS A 202 7.79 -12.32 8.76
CA LYS A 202 8.48 -13.60 8.96
C LYS A 202 7.61 -14.74 8.46
N CYS A 203 8.13 -15.51 7.52
CA CYS A 203 7.50 -16.77 7.12
C CYS A 203 7.65 -17.80 8.24
N GLU A 204 6.55 -18.46 8.55
CA GLU A 204 6.57 -19.70 9.31
C GLU A 204 6.72 -20.83 8.29
N ILE A 205 7.95 -21.28 8.11
CA ILE A 205 8.26 -22.45 7.29
C ILE A 205 8.43 -23.62 8.25
N PRO A 206 7.88 -24.81 7.95
CA PRO A 206 8.21 -26.01 8.69
C PRO A 206 9.73 -26.22 8.67
N THR A 207 10.41 -25.96 9.79
CA THR A 207 11.85 -26.19 9.96
C THR A 207 12.19 -27.67 10.16
N SER A 208 11.19 -28.48 10.44
CA SER A 208 11.23 -29.93 10.37
C SER A 208 10.40 -30.37 9.17
N PRO A 209 10.83 -31.42 8.47
CA PRO A 209 10.06 -31.92 7.35
C PRO A 209 8.66 -32.30 7.88
N SER A 210 7.60 -32.02 7.09
CA SER A 210 6.22 -32.05 7.60
C SER A 210 5.86 -33.39 8.24
N LYS A 211 4.88 -33.45 9.15
CA LYS A 211 4.38 -34.77 9.59
C LYS A 211 4.01 -35.62 8.36
N PRO A 212 4.40 -36.91 8.31
CA PRO A 212 4.06 -37.77 7.20
C PRO A 212 2.55 -37.81 6.98
N PHE A 213 2.12 -37.81 5.72
CA PHE A 213 0.71 -37.85 5.34
C PHE A 213 0.47 -38.87 4.23
N THR A 214 -0.72 -39.45 4.17
CA THR A 214 -1.13 -40.34 3.09
C THR A 214 -1.88 -39.55 2.02
N LEU A 215 -1.71 -39.94 0.75
CA LEU A 215 -2.55 -39.46 -0.34
C LEU A 215 -3.84 -40.29 -0.37
N GLU A 216 -4.97 -39.66 -0.70
CA GLU A 216 -6.28 -40.34 -0.73
C GLU A 216 -6.31 -41.57 -1.67
N ASP A 217 -5.49 -41.56 -2.73
CA ASP A 217 -5.39 -42.66 -3.70
C ASP A 217 -4.36 -43.75 -3.34
N ASN A 218 -3.51 -43.55 -2.33
CA ASN A 218 -2.43 -44.49 -2.01
C ASN A 218 -2.24 -44.62 -0.49
N SER A 219 -3.05 -45.48 0.13
CA SER A 219 -3.18 -45.61 1.59
C SER A 219 -1.93 -46.12 2.33
N ASN A 220 -0.91 -46.59 1.61
CA ASN A 220 0.28 -47.22 2.19
C ASN A 220 1.58 -46.41 2.04
N ALA A 221 1.59 -45.37 1.21
CA ALA A 221 2.76 -44.51 1.02
C ALA A 221 2.63 -43.25 1.88
N LEU A 222 3.67 -42.94 2.64
CA LEU A 222 3.75 -41.77 3.51
C LEU A 222 4.53 -40.69 2.79
N PHE A 223 3.99 -39.48 2.69
CA PHE A 223 4.64 -38.37 2.01
C PHE A 223 4.99 -37.26 2.98
N GLN A 224 6.03 -36.49 2.64
CA GLN A 224 6.52 -35.39 3.45
C GLN A 224 6.96 -34.23 2.56
N VAL A 225 6.61 -33.00 2.95
CA VAL A 225 7.07 -31.79 2.27
C VAL A 225 8.36 -31.31 2.93
N GLN A 226 9.43 -31.23 2.14
CA GLN A 226 10.71 -30.66 2.54
C GLN A 226 10.89 -29.29 1.88
N PHE A 227 11.30 -28.30 2.69
CA PHE A 227 11.62 -26.96 2.22
C PHE A 227 13.14 -26.74 2.23
N ASN A 228 13.72 -26.62 1.05
CA ASN A 228 15.14 -26.35 0.86
C ASN A 228 15.33 -24.85 0.54
N PRO A 229 16.20 -24.13 1.25
CA PRO A 229 16.42 -22.72 0.98
C PRO A 229 17.10 -22.51 -0.37
N LEU A 230 16.53 -21.65 -1.22
CA LEU A 230 17.13 -21.19 -2.49
C LEU A 230 17.89 -19.87 -2.33
N GLY A 231 17.89 -19.33 -1.10
CA GLY A 231 18.47 -18.05 -0.75
C GLY A 231 17.55 -16.87 -1.08
N GLU A 232 18.13 -15.68 -1.05
CA GLU A 232 17.45 -14.43 -1.42
C GLU A 232 17.64 -14.15 -2.91
N LYS A 233 16.54 -13.77 -3.59
CA LYS A 233 16.55 -13.26 -4.97
C LYS A 233 15.93 -11.87 -4.92
N GLY A 234 16.73 -10.83 -5.13
CA GLY A 234 16.33 -9.48 -4.83
C GLY A 234 15.96 -9.33 -3.36
N LYS A 235 14.71 -8.95 -3.08
CA LYS A 235 14.24 -8.76 -1.69
C LYS A 235 13.40 -9.92 -1.14
N TYR A 236 13.18 -10.98 -1.90
CA TYR A 236 12.36 -12.11 -1.45
C TYR A 236 13.28 -13.28 -1.09
N THR A 237 12.98 -13.93 0.04
CA THR A 237 13.58 -15.22 0.39
C THR A 237 12.77 -16.33 -0.27
N LEU A 238 13.44 -17.24 -0.97
CA LEU A 238 12.80 -18.31 -1.72
C LEU A 238 13.18 -19.68 -1.16
N TYR A 239 12.23 -20.61 -1.24
CA TYR A 239 12.39 -22.00 -0.86
C TYR A 239 11.89 -22.88 -1.99
N GLU A 240 12.61 -23.97 -2.22
CA GLU A 240 12.14 -25.09 -3.01
C GLU A 240 11.35 -26.00 -2.07
N ALA A 241 10.10 -26.27 -2.39
CA ALA A 241 9.31 -27.27 -1.72
C ALA A 241 9.30 -28.54 -2.58
N LYS A 242 9.73 -29.67 -2.02
CA LYS A 242 9.62 -30.98 -2.65
C LYS A 242 8.76 -31.89 -1.80
N VAL A 243 7.83 -32.59 -2.44
CA VAL A 243 7.10 -33.69 -1.82
C VAL A 243 7.91 -34.97 -2.03
N MET A 244 8.32 -35.61 -0.94
CA MET A 244 9.10 -36.84 -0.93
C MET A 244 8.27 -37.99 -0.36
N ASP A 245 8.50 -39.18 -0.89
CA ASP A 245 8.03 -40.43 -0.30
C ASP A 245 8.91 -40.79 0.90
N VAL A 246 8.27 -41.20 2.00
CA VAL A 246 8.85 -41.63 3.27
C VAL A 246 8.72 -43.15 3.29
N ASN A 247 9.64 -43.80 2.58
CA ASN A 247 9.86 -45.25 2.71
C ASN A 247 10.74 -45.56 3.92
#